data_AF-A0A929B5P5-F1
#
_entry.id   AF-A0A929B5P5-F1
#
_cell.length_a   1.000
_cell.length_b   1.000
_cell.length_c   1.000
_cell.angle_alpha   90.00
_cell.angle_beta   90.00
_cell.angle_gamma   90.00
#
_symmetry.space_group_name_H-M   'P 1'
#
loop_
_entity.id
_entity.type
_entity.pdbx_description
1 polymer ?
#
loop_
_entity_poly.entity_id
_entity_poly.type
_entity_poly.pdbx_seq_one_letter_code
_entity_poly.pdbx_strand_id
1 'polypeptide(L)'
;MRKALLADDREVNFLVNNATNILLENSIVHGVNGNDSVQFVPNKSRTFSDKLGEILGENDGQKIPIVLGKTQFRNNLIVAGNREQALIVPKTGEPKIYRNFLERDYSGLNNIYWSPQNNVFGIGFQKTSMTDLKGWTDVTGEVNYRWIDPQFVDPNNYDFRLKKNSPLKSRESSLPTRNLNDSKVRELKNYLVWINTLVDRESGVD
;
A
#
# COMPACT_ATOMS: atom_id res chain seq x y z
N MET A 1 20.33 2.33 -5.36
CA MET A 1 18.85 2.26 -5.28
C MET A 1 18.47 1.93 -3.83
N ARG A 2 17.74 2.81 -3.13
CA ARG A 2 17.41 2.62 -1.71
C ARG A 2 16.22 1.66 -1.58
N LYS A 3 16.44 0.55 -0.89
CA LYS A 3 15.45 -0.47 -0.56
C LYS A 3 14.69 -0.05 0.71
N ALA A 4 13.36 0.04 0.66
CA ALA A 4 12.53 0.50 1.78
C ALA A 4 11.74 -0.65 2.43
N LEU A 5 11.42 -0.49 3.71
CA LEU A 5 10.56 -1.38 4.50
C LEU A 5 9.59 -0.49 5.27
N LEU A 6 8.28 -0.76 5.14
CA LEU A 6 7.22 0.05 5.73
C LEU A 6 6.44 -0.82 6.71
N ALA A 7 6.43 -0.41 7.98
CA ALA A 7 5.65 -1.02 9.04
C ALA A 7 5.17 0.08 9.99
N ASP A 8 3.86 0.17 10.18
CA ASP A 8 3.19 1.14 11.06
C ASP A 8 2.26 0.38 12.02
N ASP A 9 2.02 0.92 13.22
CA ASP A 9 1.15 0.32 14.24
C ASP A 9 -0.32 0.75 14.11
N ARG A 10 -0.63 1.58 13.12
CA ARG A 10 -2.00 1.89 12.70
C ARG A 10 -2.66 0.66 12.06
N GLU A 11 -3.99 0.66 11.94
CA GLU A 11 -4.81 -0.40 11.31
C GLU A 11 -4.33 -0.90 9.92
N VAL A 12 -3.35 -0.22 9.30
CA VAL A 12 -2.74 -0.51 8.01
C VAL A 12 -1.24 -0.19 7.98
N ASN A 13 -0.47 -0.98 7.24
CA ASN A 13 0.99 -0.79 7.10
C ASN A 13 1.38 0.16 5.96
N PHE A 14 0.62 0.17 4.86
CA PHE A 14 0.78 1.14 3.77
C PHE A 14 -0.56 1.77 3.37
N LEU A 15 -0.73 3.06 3.65
CA LEU A 15 -1.94 3.81 3.36
C LEU A 15 -1.73 4.74 2.16
N VAL A 16 -2.56 4.59 1.13
CA VAL A 16 -2.64 5.53 0.00
C VAL A 16 -3.97 6.26 0.08
N ASN A 17 -3.92 7.55 0.39
CA ASN A 17 -5.10 8.38 0.64
C ASN A 17 -5.07 9.64 -0.23
N ASN A 18 -6.02 9.79 -1.16
CA ASN A 18 -6.12 10.94 -2.08
C ASN A 18 -4.80 11.28 -2.76
N ALA A 19 -4.18 10.26 -3.36
CA ALA A 19 -2.87 10.39 -3.94
C ALA A 19 -2.89 9.95 -5.40
N THR A 20 -2.08 10.61 -6.21
CA THR A 20 -1.85 10.31 -7.62
C THR A 20 -0.35 10.21 -7.89
N ASN A 21 0.02 9.52 -8.96
CA ASN A 21 1.41 9.26 -9.36
C ASN A 21 2.23 8.53 -8.29
N ILE A 22 1.64 7.50 -7.68
CA ILE A 22 2.30 6.70 -6.66
C ILE A 22 3.10 5.58 -7.31
N LEU A 23 4.38 5.48 -6.98
CA LEU A 23 5.23 4.34 -7.31
C LEU A 23 5.72 3.70 -6.01
N LEU A 24 5.31 2.46 -5.77
CA LEU A 24 5.88 1.61 -4.73
C LEU A 24 6.73 0.54 -5.41
N GLU A 25 8.03 0.54 -5.14
CA GLU A 25 8.93 -0.43 -5.74
C GLU A 25 9.94 -1.03 -4.77
N ASN A 26 10.33 -2.28 -5.03
CA ASN A 26 11.38 -3.00 -4.31
C ASN A 26 11.20 -2.98 -2.78
N SER A 27 9.94 -3.07 -2.34
CA SER A 27 9.54 -2.92 -0.95
C SER A 27 8.97 -4.22 -0.38
N ILE A 28 9.09 -4.40 0.93
CA ILE A 28 8.28 -5.37 1.68
C ILE A 28 7.19 -4.56 2.39
N VAL A 29 5.94 -4.95 2.19
CA VAL A 29 4.79 -4.46 2.94
C VAL A 29 4.20 -5.66 3.66
N HIS A 30 4.26 -5.66 4.99
CA HIS A 30 3.81 -6.78 5.79
C HIS A 30 2.77 -6.33 6.81
N GLY A 31 1.60 -6.95 6.79
CA GLY A 31 0.58 -6.85 7.82
C GLY A 31 1.10 -7.32 9.19
N VAL A 32 1.64 -6.43 10.04
CA VAL A 32 2.00 -6.79 11.42
C VAL A 32 0.77 -6.63 12.33
N ASN A 33 0.64 -7.47 13.38
CA ASN A 33 -0.37 -7.33 14.44
C ASN A 33 -1.84 -7.34 13.99
N GLY A 34 -2.21 -8.06 12.93
CA GLY A 34 -3.60 -8.15 12.48
C GLY A 34 -4.05 -7.01 11.56
N ASN A 35 -3.17 -6.05 11.26
CA ASN A 35 -3.44 -4.94 10.36
C ASN A 35 -3.37 -5.34 8.88
N ASP A 36 -4.15 -4.69 8.02
CA ASP A 36 -4.08 -4.93 6.57
C ASP A 36 -2.72 -4.46 6.02
N SER A 37 -2.28 -5.07 4.92
CA SER A 37 -0.97 -4.73 4.35
C SER A 37 -1.03 -3.38 3.64
N VAL A 38 -1.97 -3.22 2.70
CA VAL A 38 -2.18 -2.00 1.93
C VAL A 38 -3.65 -1.58 2.01
N GLN A 39 -3.89 -0.28 2.25
CA GLN A 39 -5.22 0.31 2.12
C GLN A 39 -5.24 1.45 1.12
N PHE A 40 -6.26 1.42 0.26
CA PHE A 40 -6.60 2.51 -0.64
C PHE A 40 -7.79 3.28 -0.10
N VAL A 41 -7.67 4.61 -0.02
CA VAL A 41 -8.71 5.50 0.51
C VAL A 41 -8.98 6.61 -0.50
N PRO A 42 -9.97 6.45 -1.39
CA PRO A 42 -10.47 7.53 -2.21
C PRO A 42 -11.41 8.42 -1.37
N ASN A 43 -11.11 9.70 -1.26
CA ASN A 43 -11.95 10.68 -0.58
C ASN A 43 -12.38 11.77 -1.56
N LYS A 44 -13.69 11.97 -1.67
CA LYS A 44 -14.28 13.01 -2.50
C LYS A 44 -14.17 14.41 -1.89
N SER A 45 -13.87 14.54 -0.60
CA SER A 45 -13.96 15.83 0.10
C SER A 45 -12.74 16.73 -0.06
N ARG A 46 -11.58 16.19 -0.48
CA ARG A 46 -10.41 17.02 -0.78
C ARG A 46 -10.44 17.38 -2.25
N THR A 47 -10.34 18.68 -2.53
CA THR A 47 -10.31 19.21 -3.88
C THR A 47 -9.11 20.15 -4.03
N PHE A 48 -8.59 20.29 -5.25
CA PHE A 48 -7.63 21.33 -5.61
C PHE A 48 -8.24 22.31 -6.60
N SER A 49 -7.76 23.55 -6.60
CA SER A 49 -8.07 24.54 -7.62
C SER A 49 -7.05 24.37 -8.75
N ASP A 50 -7.54 23.99 -9.93
CA ASP A 50 -6.73 23.92 -11.14
C ASP A 50 -6.61 25.30 -11.77
N LYS A 51 -5.70 26.11 -11.23
CA LYS A 51 -5.43 27.46 -11.74
C LYS A 51 -5.00 27.46 -13.21
N LEU A 52 -4.36 26.39 -13.69
CA LEU A 52 -3.95 26.30 -15.08
C LEU A 52 -5.17 26.08 -15.98
N GLY A 53 -6.06 25.15 -15.63
CA GLY A 53 -7.34 24.97 -16.33
C GLY A 53 -8.25 26.20 -16.25
N GLU A 54 -8.20 26.97 -15.17
CA GLU A 54 -8.89 28.26 -15.06
C GLU A 54 -8.33 29.30 -16.06
N ILE A 55 -7.01 29.44 -16.14
CA ILE A 55 -6.33 30.32 -17.10
C ILE A 55 -6.63 29.91 -18.54
N LEU A 56 -6.77 28.62 -18.81
CA LEU A 56 -7.09 28.07 -20.13
C LEU A 56 -8.61 28.08 -20.44
N GLY A 57 -9.47 28.49 -19.50
CA GLY A 57 -10.92 28.51 -19.65
C GLY A 57 -11.58 27.13 -19.65
N GLU A 58 -10.85 26.09 -19.24
CA GLU A 58 -11.29 24.70 -19.25
C GLU A 58 -12.08 24.33 -17.99
N ASN A 59 -11.73 24.95 -16.86
CA ASN A 59 -12.20 24.52 -15.54
C ASN A 59 -12.74 25.69 -14.68
N ASP A 60 -13.31 26.74 -15.29
CA ASP A 60 -13.85 27.98 -14.67
C ASP A 60 -14.18 27.89 -13.15
N GLY A 61 -13.16 28.12 -12.30
CA GLY A 61 -13.27 28.06 -10.84
C GLY A 61 -13.67 26.70 -10.21
N GLN A 62 -13.75 25.62 -10.98
CA GLN A 62 -14.12 24.29 -10.48
C GLN A 62 -13.04 23.71 -9.56
N LYS A 63 -13.51 23.27 -8.38
CA LYS A 63 -12.73 22.47 -7.43
C LYS A 63 -12.66 21.03 -7.92
N ILE A 64 -11.48 20.56 -8.32
CA ILE A 64 -11.27 19.20 -8.82
C ILE A 64 -11.03 18.25 -7.63
N PRO A 65 -11.84 17.19 -7.45
CA PRO A 65 -11.63 16.24 -6.36
C PRO A 65 -10.32 15.47 -6.52
N ILE A 66 -9.55 15.37 -5.44
CA ILE A 66 -8.35 14.55 -5.38
C ILE A 66 -8.79 13.11 -5.12
N VAL A 67 -8.93 12.34 -6.19
CA VAL A 67 -9.18 10.89 -6.13
C VAL A 67 -7.87 10.11 -6.14
N LEU A 68 -7.95 8.78 -5.96
CA LEU A 68 -6.83 7.90 -6.27
C LEU A 68 -6.53 8.02 -7.77
N GLY A 69 -5.31 8.42 -8.10
CA GLY A 69 -4.82 8.47 -9.47
C GLY A 69 -3.76 7.40 -9.73
N LYS A 70 -3.02 7.55 -10.82
CA LYS A 70 -2.04 6.55 -11.29
C LYS A 70 -1.19 5.98 -10.16
N THR A 71 -1.26 4.66 -9.96
CA THR A 71 -0.57 3.95 -8.90
C THR A 71 0.10 2.70 -9.48
N GLN A 72 1.39 2.54 -9.22
CA GLN A 72 2.20 1.47 -9.79
C GLN A 72 2.94 0.72 -8.68
N PHE A 73 2.70 -0.57 -8.57
CA PHE A 73 3.40 -1.46 -7.64
C PHE A 73 4.33 -2.38 -8.43
N ARG A 74 5.64 -2.32 -8.16
CA ARG A 74 6.65 -3.06 -8.93
C ARG A 74 7.65 -3.78 -8.04
N ASN A 75 7.86 -5.08 -8.29
CA ASN A 75 8.85 -5.90 -7.58
C ASN A 75 8.71 -5.84 -6.04
N ASN A 76 7.47 -5.73 -5.55
CA ASN A 76 7.20 -5.71 -4.11
C ASN A 76 6.95 -7.12 -3.58
N LEU A 77 7.10 -7.28 -2.27
CA LEU A 77 6.62 -8.43 -1.51
C LEU A 77 5.55 -7.94 -0.53
N ILE A 78 4.29 -8.26 -0.81
CA ILE A 78 3.12 -7.79 -0.05
C ILE A 78 2.51 -9.00 0.67
N VAL A 79 2.47 -8.94 2.00
CA VAL A 79 2.28 -10.13 2.83
C VAL A 79 1.30 -9.86 3.97
N ALA A 80 0.31 -10.74 4.11
CA ALA A 80 -0.61 -10.79 5.24
C ALA A 80 -0.28 -12.05 6.05
N GLY A 81 0.12 -11.90 7.32
CA GLY A 81 0.58 -13.00 8.16
C GLY A 81 -0.55 -13.81 8.81
N ASN A 82 -1.74 -13.25 8.94
CA ASN A 82 -2.87 -13.77 9.69
C ASN A 82 -4.15 -13.88 8.85
N ARG A 83 -5.12 -14.68 9.32
CA ARG A 83 -6.35 -15.00 8.56
C ARG A 83 -7.31 -13.84 8.35
N GLU A 84 -7.27 -12.82 9.21
CA GLU A 84 -8.19 -11.68 9.15
C GLU A 84 -7.65 -10.52 8.32
N GLN A 85 -6.40 -10.62 7.84
CA GLN A 85 -5.70 -9.55 7.15
C GLN A 85 -5.90 -9.59 5.64
N ALA A 86 -6.21 -8.44 5.06
CA ALA A 86 -6.16 -8.24 3.62
C ALA A 86 -4.74 -7.89 3.15
N LEU A 87 -4.42 -8.28 1.92
CA LEU A 87 -3.22 -7.81 1.23
C LEU A 87 -3.43 -6.39 0.71
N ILE A 88 -4.53 -6.17 0.00
CA ILE A 88 -4.90 -4.86 -0.53
C ILE A 88 -6.39 -4.71 -0.35
N VAL A 89 -6.83 -3.63 0.29
CA VAL A 89 -8.26 -3.37 0.51
C VAL A 89 -8.60 -1.89 0.36
N PRO A 90 -9.69 -1.53 -0.32
CA PRO A 90 -10.23 -0.19 -0.25
C PRO A 90 -10.98 0.00 1.08
N LYS A 91 -10.64 1.06 1.82
CA LYS A 91 -11.26 1.30 3.13
C LYS A 91 -12.58 2.07 3.04
N THR A 92 -12.65 3.07 2.16
CA THR A 92 -13.78 4.01 2.03
C THR A 92 -14.11 4.36 0.58
N GLY A 93 -15.22 5.07 0.39
CA GLY A 93 -15.63 5.63 -0.90
C GLY A 93 -16.70 4.80 -1.62
N GLU A 94 -16.84 5.04 -2.93
CA GLU A 94 -17.83 4.38 -3.77
C GLU A 94 -17.20 3.20 -4.53
N PRO A 95 -17.83 2.00 -4.52
CA PRO A 95 -17.28 0.82 -5.18
C PRO A 95 -16.93 1.04 -6.65
N LYS A 96 -17.76 1.81 -7.38
CA LYS A 96 -17.52 2.12 -8.80
C LYS A 96 -16.26 2.95 -9.02
N ILE A 97 -15.94 3.88 -8.12
CA ILE A 97 -14.73 4.71 -8.23
C ILE A 97 -13.49 3.85 -8.02
N TYR A 98 -13.51 3.00 -6.98
CA TYR A 98 -12.38 2.12 -6.72
C TYR A 98 -12.19 1.08 -7.83
N ARG A 99 -13.29 0.52 -8.35
CA ARG A 99 -13.24 -0.39 -9.49
C ARG A 99 -12.64 0.28 -10.73
N ASN A 100 -13.08 1.50 -11.07
CA ASN A 100 -12.49 2.26 -12.16
C ASN A 100 -10.99 2.53 -11.95
N PHE A 101 -10.60 2.90 -10.72
CA PHE A 101 -9.21 3.08 -10.35
C PHE A 101 -8.40 1.79 -10.57
N LEU A 102 -8.89 0.64 -10.10
CA LEU A 102 -8.21 -0.64 -10.28
C LEU A 102 -8.07 -1.04 -11.75
N GLU A 103 -9.09 -0.79 -12.56
CA GLU A 103 -9.12 -1.17 -13.97
C GLU A 103 -8.27 -0.24 -14.86
N ARG A 104 -8.02 1.01 -14.45
CA ARG A 104 -7.43 2.05 -15.33
C ARG A 104 -6.15 2.70 -14.81
N ASP A 105 -6.07 2.89 -13.50
CA ASP A 105 -5.05 3.73 -12.87
C ASP A 105 -4.08 2.92 -12.01
N TYR A 106 -4.48 1.75 -11.54
CA TYR A 106 -3.59 0.80 -10.87
C TYR A 106 -2.87 -0.07 -11.89
N SER A 107 -1.59 -0.34 -11.64
CA SER A 107 -0.85 -1.40 -12.35
C SER A 107 0.13 -2.11 -11.42
N GLY A 108 0.18 -3.43 -11.57
CA GLY A 108 1.11 -4.30 -10.85
C GLY A 108 2.07 -5.00 -11.81
N LEU A 109 3.34 -5.12 -11.43
CA LEU A 109 4.35 -5.85 -12.19
C LEU A 109 5.32 -6.58 -11.26
N ASN A 110 5.51 -7.88 -11.48
CA ASN A 110 6.49 -8.71 -10.77
C ASN A 110 6.33 -8.71 -9.23
N ASN A 111 5.15 -8.37 -8.71
CA ASN A 111 4.92 -8.41 -7.27
C ASN A 111 4.78 -9.86 -6.78
N ILE A 112 5.20 -10.07 -5.55
CA ILE A 112 5.04 -11.33 -4.83
C ILE A 112 4.02 -11.09 -3.73
N TYR A 113 2.99 -11.92 -3.70
CA TYR A 113 1.92 -11.88 -2.73
C TYR A 113 1.97 -13.11 -1.84
N TRP A 114 1.57 -12.95 -0.59
CA TRP A 114 1.34 -14.11 0.28
C TRP A 114 0.34 -13.83 1.39
N SER A 115 -0.62 -14.73 1.55
CA SER A 115 -1.45 -14.83 2.73
C SER A 115 -1.78 -16.30 3.01
N PRO A 116 -2.01 -16.69 4.28
CA PRO A 116 -2.58 -17.99 4.60
C PRO A 116 -4.04 -18.15 4.13
N GLN A 117 -4.66 -17.10 3.59
CA GLN A 117 -6.02 -17.10 3.02
C GLN A 117 -5.98 -16.67 1.55
N ASN A 118 -6.94 -17.15 0.76
CA ASN A 118 -7.00 -16.83 -0.66
C ASN A 118 -7.77 -15.53 -0.95
N ASN A 119 -8.90 -15.29 -0.27
CA ASN A 119 -9.76 -14.12 -0.52
C ASN A 119 -9.27 -12.90 0.27
N VAL A 120 -8.23 -12.23 -0.24
CA VAL A 120 -7.49 -11.19 0.49
C VAL A 120 -7.27 -9.89 -0.29
N PHE A 121 -7.90 -9.78 -1.46
CA PHE A 121 -7.90 -8.55 -2.26
C PHE A 121 -9.30 -7.96 -2.32
N GLY A 122 -9.47 -6.71 -1.92
CA GLY A 122 -10.74 -6.01 -2.08
C GLY A 122 -10.86 -5.45 -3.48
N ILE A 123 -11.98 -5.68 -4.15
CA ILE A 123 -12.34 -5.08 -5.47
C ILE A 123 -13.54 -4.12 -5.38
N GLY A 124 -14.17 -4.07 -4.20
CA GLY A 124 -15.20 -3.11 -3.82
C GLY A 124 -14.93 -2.65 -2.39
N PHE A 125 -15.76 -1.75 -1.85
CA PHE A 125 -15.55 -1.19 -0.51
C PHE A 125 -15.67 -2.24 0.61
N GLN A 126 -14.78 -2.14 1.61
CA GLN A 126 -14.70 -3.01 2.79
C GLN A 126 -14.43 -4.50 2.50
N LYS A 127 -14.27 -5.28 3.57
CA LYS A 127 -14.02 -6.73 3.54
C LYS A 127 -15.23 -7.56 3.07
N THR A 128 -16.27 -6.94 2.54
CA THR A 128 -17.48 -7.61 2.04
C THR A 128 -17.37 -8.05 0.58
N SER A 129 -16.42 -7.48 -0.18
CA SER A 129 -16.17 -7.79 -1.59
C SER A 129 -14.71 -8.18 -1.84
N MET A 130 -14.28 -9.23 -1.13
CA MET A 130 -12.93 -9.79 -1.25
C MET A 130 -12.88 -10.86 -2.36
N THR A 131 -11.77 -10.89 -3.08
CA THR A 131 -11.48 -11.86 -4.14
C THR A 131 -10.09 -12.46 -3.96
N ASP A 132 -9.83 -13.52 -4.71
CA ASP A 132 -8.53 -14.18 -4.74
C ASP A 132 -7.56 -13.48 -5.69
N LEU A 133 -6.33 -14.00 -5.77
CA LEU A 133 -5.30 -13.43 -6.64
C LEU A 133 -5.73 -13.45 -8.12
N LYS A 134 -6.48 -14.46 -8.56
CA LYS A 134 -6.97 -14.51 -9.94
C LYS A 134 -7.95 -13.38 -10.19
N GLY A 135 -8.97 -13.23 -9.35
CA GLY A 135 -9.95 -12.15 -9.48
C GLY A 135 -9.33 -10.76 -9.36
N TRP A 136 -8.30 -10.59 -8.52
CA TRP A 136 -7.51 -9.37 -8.46
C TRP A 136 -6.85 -9.08 -9.81
N THR A 137 -6.20 -10.07 -10.42
CA THR A 137 -5.45 -9.89 -11.67
C THR A 137 -6.36 -9.75 -12.88
N ASP A 138 -7.54 -10.37 -12.85
CA ASP A 138 -8.58 -10.19 -13.87
C ASP A 138 -9.10 -8.74 -13.91
N VAL A 139 -9.14 -8.05 -12.76
CA VAL A 139 -9.56 -6.65 -12.65
C VAL A 139 -8.42 -5.68 -12.93
N THR A 140 -7.24 -5.93 -12.37
CA THR A 140 -6.12 -4.99 -12.42
C THR A 140 -5.22 -5.13 -13.64
N GLY A 141 -5.32 -6.24 -14.38
CA GLY A 141 -4.40 -6.56 -15.46
C GLY A 141 -2.95 -6.75 -15.01
N GLU A 142 -2.72 -7.02 -13.72
CA GLU A 142 -1.38 -7.23 -13.18
C GLU A 142 -0.69 -8.45 -13.81
N VAL A 143 0.59 -8.29 -14.16
CA VAL A 143 1.38 -9.32 -14.86
C VAL A 143 2.62 -9.77 -14.08
N ASN A 144 3.06 -11.01 -14.35
CA ASN A 144 4.24 -11.63 -13.75
C ASN A 144 4.23 -11.71 -12.22
N TYR A 145 3.04 -11.69 -11.61
CA TYR A 145 2.89 -11.86 -10.16
C TYR A 145 3.24 -13.29 -9.72
N ARG A 146 3.48 -13.46 -8.42
CA ARG A 146 3.69 -14.79 -7.81
C ARG A 146 3.02 -14.87 -6.44
N TRP A 147 2.49 -16.03 -6.09
CA TRP A 147 1.98 -16.33 -4.75
C TRP A 147 2.97 -17.23 -4.01
N ILE A 148 3.80 -16.66 -3.13
CA ILE A 148 4.92 -17.38 -2.50
C ILE A 148 5.10 -16.95 -1.05
N ASP A 149 5.01 -17.90 -0.12
CA ASP A 149 5.36 -17.69 1.28
C ASP A 149 6.83 -17.28 1.40
N PRO A 150 7.13 -16.05 1.88
CA PRO A 150 8.50 -15.61 2.02
C PRO A 150 9.24 -16.36 3.13
N GLN A 151 8.55 -17.02 4.05
CA GLN A 151 9.15 -17.71 5.19
C GLN A 151 10.13 -16.80 5.95
N PHE A 152 9.62 -15.66 6.43
CA PHE A 152 10.39 -14.75 7.28
C PHE A 152 10.80 -15.44 8.58
N VAL A 153 11.91 -14.99 9.17
CA VAL A 153 12.43 -15.49 10.46
C VAL A 153 11.41 -15.22 11.56
N ASP A 154 11.06 -13.95 11.76
CA ASP A 154 10.11 -13.51 12.79
C ASP A 154 9.51 -12.13 12.44
N PRO A 155 8.50 -12.09 11.55
CA PRO A 155 7.95 -10.83 11.07
C PRO A 155 7.16 -10.06 12.14
N ASN A 156 6.69 -10.72 13.21
CA ASN A 156 5.99 -10.06 14.32
C ASN A 156 6.94 -9.20 15.16
N ASN A 157 8.23 -9.54 15.17
CA ASN A 157 9.29 -8.76 15.79
C ASN A 157 10.15 -8.01 14.75
N TYR A 158 9.56 -7.67 13.60
CA TYR A 158 10.21 -6.92 12.51
C TYR A 158 11.49 -7.57 11.95
N ASP A 159 11.64 -8.89 12.09
CA ASP A 159 12.71 -9.67 11.47
C ASP A 159 12.26 -10.27 10.14
N PHE A 160 12.39 -9.46 9.09
CA PHE A 160 12.04 -9.81 7.71
C PHE A 160 13.20 -10.48 6.95
N ARG A 161 14.19 -11.03 7.64
CA ARG A 161 15.17 -11.91 7.00
C ARG A 161 14.48 -13.18 6.53
N LEU A 162 14.94 -13.75 5.42
CA LEU A 162 14.42 -15.01 4.92
C LEU A 162 15.05 -16.19 5.65
N LYS A 163 14.25 -17.17 6.05
CA LYS A 163 14.75 -18.46 6.54
C LYS A 163 15.64 -19.12 5.49
N LYS A 164 16.56 -19.98 5.93
CA LYS A 164 17.56 -20.65 5.06
C LYS A 164 16.90 -21.43 3.91
N ASN A 165 15.74 -22.02 4.17
CA ASN A 165 14.96 -22.83 3.24
C ASN A 165 13.84 -22.03 2.53
N SER A 166 13.82 -20.70 2.66
CA SER A 166 12.81 -19.86 2.00
C SER A 166 12.84 -20.08 0.48
N PRO A 167 11.67 -20.21 -0.17
CA PRO A 167 11.60 -20.27 -1.64
C PRO A 167 12.08 -18.97 -2.32
N LEU A 168 12.20 -17.87 -1.57
CA LEU A 168 12.70 -16.59 -2.07
C LEU A 168 14.21 -16.40 -1.82
N LYS A 169 14.90 -17.39 -1.25
CA LYS A 169 16.31 -17.23 -0.85
C LYS A 169 17.24 -16.88 -2.01
N SER A 170 17.01 -17.45 -3.20
CA SER A 170 17.78 -17.13 -4.41
C SER A 170 17.63 -15.68 -4.88
N ARG A 171 16.59 -14.97 -4.42
CA ARG A 171 16.28 -13.57 -4.76
C ARG A 171 16.51 -12.61 -3.61
N GLU A 172 17.07 -13.07 -2.48
CA GLU A 172 17.29 -12.26 -1.27
C GLU A 172 18.06 -10.97 -1.57
N SER A 173 19.07 -11.03 -2.44
CA SER A 173 19.86 -9.86 -2.87
C SER A 173 19.05 -8.80 -3.61
N SER A 174 17.87 -9.13 -4.13
CA SER A 174 16.94 -8.17 -4.78
C SER A 174 15.86 -7.63 -3.83
N LEU A 175 15.64 -8.29 -2.68
CA LEU A 175 14.61 -7.93 -1.71
C LEU A 175 15.17 -7.04 -0.58
N PRO A 176 14.35 -6.22 0.09
CA PRO A 176 14.77 -5.37 1.22
C PRO A 176 14.81 -6.11 2.56
N THR A 177 15.05 -7.42 2.56
CA THR A 177 15.00 -8.32 3.71
C THR A 177 16.05 -7.94 4.77
N ARG A 178 15.60 -7.58 5.97
CA ARG A 178 16.45 -7.13 7.06
C ARG A 178 15.78 -7.37 8.41
N ASN A 179 16.57 -7.48 9.47
CA ASN A 179 16.09 -7.35 10.83
C ASN A 179 16.09 -5.86 11.20
N LEU A 180 14.92 -5.31 11.51
CA LEU A 180 14.80 -4.01 12.15
C LEU A 180 14.81 -4.23 13.66
N ASN A 181 15.96 -4.05 14.30
CA ASN A 181 16.02 -4.16 15.76
C ASN A 181 15.13 -3.09 16.42
N ASP A 182 14.70 -3.35 17.65
CA ASP A 182 13.77 -2.49 18.40
C ASP A 182 14.22 -1.03 18.47
N SER A 183 15.53 -0.78 18.52
CA SER A 183 16.09 0.57 18.54
C SER A 183 15.81 1.34 17.25
N LYS A 184 15.97 0.71 16.08
CA LYS A 184 15.68 1.33 14.79
C LYS A 184 14.18 1.53 14.56
N VAL A 185 13.37 0.57 14.99
CA VAL A 185 11.90 0.71 14.95
C VAL A 185 11.47 1.90 15.81
N ARG A 186 12.02 2.00 17.04
CA ARG A 186 11.74 3.11 17.95
C ARG A 186 12.20 4.46 17.40
N GLU A 187 13.38 4.51 16.79
CA GLU A 187 13.90 5.73 16.14
C GLU A 187 12.98 6.18 14.99
N LEU A 188 12.56 5.24 14.14
CA LEU A 188 11.62 5.53 13.04
C LEU A 188 10.28 6.05 13.58
N LYS A 189 9.73 5.42 14.63
CA LYS A 189 8.50 5.87 15.28
C LYS A 189 8.64 7.28 15.86
N ASN A 190 9.73 7.55 16.58
CA ASN A 190 9.99 8.87 17.15
C ASN A 190 10.12 9.94 16.05
N TYR A 191 10.78 9.60 14.94
CA TYR A 191 10.89 10.49 13.79
C TYR A 191 9.53 10.79 13.15
N LEU A 192 8.67 9.77 12.98
CA LEU A 192 7.31 9.96 12.45
C LEU A 192 6.42 10.79 13.38
N VAL A 193 6.52 10.59 14.69
CA VAL A 193 5.83 11.44 15.68
C VAL A 193 6.30 12.88 15.54
N TRP A 194 7.61 13.10 15.46
CA TRP A 194 8.17 14.44 15.28
C TRP A 194 7.69 15.13 14.00
N ILE A 195 7.70 14.44 12.85
CA ILE A 195 7.13 14.98 11.61
C ILE A 195 5.67 15.40 11.79
N ASN A 196 4.85 14.52 12.37
CA ASN A 196 3.42 14.83 12.56
C ASN A 196 3.23 16.06 13.46
N THR A 197 4.04 16.20 14.53
CA THR A 197 3.98 17.39 15.39
C THR A 197 4.42 18.68 14.69
N LEU A 198 5.29 18.60 13.67
CA LEU A 198 5.65 19.76 12.85
C LEU A 198 4.51 20.14 11.90
N VAL A 199 3.90 19.15 11.24
CA VAL A 199 2.77 19.37 10.33
C VAL A 199 1.59 19.98 11.09
N ASP A 200 1.29 19.50 12.29
CA ASP A 200 0.20 20.04 13.11
C ASP A 200 0.45 21.51 13.51
N ARG A 201 1.71 21.89 13.78
CA ARG A 201 2.11 23.27 14.08
C ARG A 201 2.03 24.19 12.86
N GLU A 202 2.31 23.68 11.66
CA GLU A 202 2.20 24.45 10.41
C GLU A 202 0.75 24.56 9.91
N SER A 203 -0.13 23.64 10.32
CA SER A 203 -1.57 23.70 10.04
C SER A 203 -2.37 24.56 11.04
N GLY A 204 -1.71 25.11 12.06
CA GLY A 204 -2.24 26.16 12.92
C GLY A 204 -2.40 27.47 12.14
N VAL A 205 -3.55 27.61 11.48
CA VAL A 205 -4.21 28.92 11.37
C VAL A 205 -4.54 29.34 12.80
N ASP A 206 -4.07 30.51 13.20
CA ASP A 206 -4.44 31.18 14.47
C ASP A 206 -5.95 31.16 14.75
#